data_AF-A0A809PN43-F1
#
_entry.id   AF-A0A809PN43-F1
#
_cell.length_a   1.000
_cell.length_b   1.000
_cell.length_c   1.000
_cell.angle_alpha   90.00
_cell.angle_beta   90.00
_cell.angle_gamma   90.00
#
_symmetry.space_group_name_H-M   'P 1'
#
loop_
_entity.id
_entity.type
_entity.pdbx_description
1 polymer ?
#
loop_
_entity_poly.entity_id
_entity_poly.type
_entity_poly.pdbx_seq_one_letter_code
_entity_poly.pdbx_strand_id
1 'polypeptide(L)'
;MLKRADGFWAYQLAVVVDDAAQGITHVVRGADLIDSTARQIYLQELLGLPTPHYLHVPVVTNADGEKLSKQTGALAFDRGDNDVLHEALIPAAQFLGLSLPLPVTDIPTFWSMAIHAWKEKLVCMDRR
;
A
#
# COMPACT_ATOMS: atom_id res chain seq x y z
N MET A 1 12.04 -18.20 -11.16
CA MET A 1 13.00 -17.55 -12.07
C MET A 1 13.48 -16.26 -11.41
N LEU A 2 14.79 -16.05 -11.23
CA LEU A 2 15.35 -14.84 -10.59
C LEU A 2 16.00 -13.87 -11.57
N LYS A 3 16.61 -14.37 -12.64
CA LYS A 3 17.10 -13.56 -13.75
C LYS A 3 16.45 -14.05 -15.03
N ARG A 4 15.90 -13.13 -15.81
CA ARG A 4 15.29 -13.41 -17.10
C ARG A 4 16.35 -13.54 -18.19
N ALA A 5 16.01 -14.22 -19.28
CA ALA A 5 16.92 -14.40 -20.42
C ALA A 5 17.30 -13.08 -21.11
N ASP A 6 16.45 -12.06 -21.00
CA ASP A 6 16.70 -10.69 -21.46
C ASP A 6 17.59 -9.87 -20.49
N GLY A 7 18.13 -10.50 -19.46
CA GLY A 7 19.12 -9.90 -18.56
C GLY A 7 18.53 -9.21 -17.33
N PHE A 8 17.21 -8.98 -17.29
CA PHE A 8 16.57 -8.30 -16.16
C PHE A 8 16.37 -9.21 -14.95
N TRP A 9 16.58 -8.66 -13.76
CA TRP A 9 16.26 -9.33 -12.50
C TRP A 9 14.74 -9.36 -12.29
N ALA A 10 14.26 -10.46 -11.73
CA ALA A 10 12.86 -10.62 -11.37
C ALA A 10 12.52 -9.72 -10.19
N TYR A 11 11.31 -9.17 -10.21
CA TYR A 11 10.75 -8.35 -9.14
C TYR A 11 10.97 -8.97 -7.74
N GLN A 12 10.80 -10.29 -7.62
CA GLN A 12 10.94 -11.01 -6.34
C GLN A 12 12.33 -10.89 -5.73
N LEU A 13 13.40 -10.85 -6.53
CA LEU A 13 14.76 -10.67 -6.02
C LEU A 13 15.05 -9.20 -5.74
N ALA A 14 14.67 -8.31 -6.66
CA ALA A 14 14.92 -6.87 -6.52
C ALA A 14 14.32 -6.32 -5.22
N VAL A 15 13.02 -6.59 -4.98
CA VAL A 15 12.33 -6.08 -3.79
C VAL A 15 12.94 -6.60 -2.48
N VAL A 16 13.33 -7.87 -2.43
CA VAL A 16 13.91 -8.49 -1.22
C VAL A 16 15.27 -7.88 -0.88
N VAL A 17 16.12 -7.67 -1.89
CA VAL A 17 17.46 -7.11 -1.67
C VAL A 17 17.37 -5.63 -1.32
N ASP A 18 16.52 -4.87 -2.02
CA ASP A 18 16.37 -3.43 -1.78
C ASP A 18 15.74 -3.15 -0.40
N ASP A 19 14.67 -3.85 -0.02
CA ASP A 19 14.03 -3.70 1.29
C ASP A 19 15.03 -3.97 2.43
N ALA A 20 15.83 -5.03 2.30
CA ALA A 20 16.85 -5.36 3.29
C ALA A 20 17.98 -4.33 3.34
N ALA A 21 18.46 -3.86 2.19
CA ALA A 21 19.51 -2.84 2.11
C ALA A 21 19.05 -1.49 2.69
N GLN A 22 17.77 -1.16 2.57
CA GLN A 22 17.17 0.06 3.12
C GLN A 22 16.71 -0.09 4.58
N GLY A 23 16.79 -1.29 5.16
CA GLY A 23 16.37 -1.54 6.54
C GLY A 23 14.87 -1.43 6.75
N ILE A 24 14.06 -1.79 5.74
CA ILE A 24 12.59 -1.77 5.84
C ILE A 24 12.13 -2.78 6.89
N THR A 25 11.34 -2.32 7.86
CA THR A 25 10.80 -3.16 8.94
C THR A 25 9.34 -3.52 8.74
N HIS A 26 8.60 -2.72 7.97
CA HIS A 26 7.17 -2.89 7.71
C HIS A 26 6.87 -2.63 6.24
N VAL A 27 6.25 -3.60 5.58
CA VAL A 27 5.82 -3.49 4.19
C VAL A 27 4.29 -3.39 4.17
N VAL A 28 3.78 -2.20 3.83
CA VAL A 28 2.33 -1.94 3.66
C VAL A 28 2.02 -1.82 2.17
N ARG A 29 1.22 -2.73 1.62
CA ARG A 29 0.93 -2.80 0.18
C ARG A 29 -0.43 -3.41 -0.13
N GLY A 30 -0.86 -3.39 -1.40
CA GLY A 30 -2.14 -3.95 -1.82
C GLY A 30 -2.22 -5.48 -1.70
N ALA A 31 -3.42 -5.99 -1.39
CA ALA A 31 -3.69 -7.42 -1.22
C ALA A 31 -3.48 -8.26 -2.49
N ASP A 32 -3.41 -7.63 -3.67
CA ASP A 32 -3.01 -8.26 -4.92
C ASP A 32 -1.57 -8.83 -4.90
N LEU A 33 -0.74 -8.43 -3.93
CA LEU A 33 0.63 -8.93 -3.77
C LEU A 33 0.77 -10.02 -2.70
N ILE A 34 -0.32 -10.51 -2.10
CA ILE A 34 -0.27 -11.55 -1.06
C ILE A 34 0.52 -12.78 -1.52
N ASP A 35 0.24 -13.31 -2.72
CA ASP A 35 0.93 -14.50 -3.25
C ASP A 35 2.42 -14.29 -3.56
N SER A 36 2.86 -13.03 -3.69
CA SER A 36 4.28 -12.73 -3.81
C SER A 36 4.99 -12.81 -2.46
N THR A 37 4.30 -12.52 -1.36
CA THR A 37 4.86 -12.46 -0.01
C THR A 37 5.53 -13.78 0.39
N ALA A 38 4.87 -14.92 0.20
CA ALA A 38 5.45 -16.22 0.56
C ALA A 38 6.77 -16.50 -0.16
N ARG A 39 6.86 -16.12 -1.45
CA ARG A 39 8.09 -16.28 -2.25
C ARG A 39 9.19 -15.32 -1.81
N GLN A 40 8.83 -14.12 -1.39
CA GLN A 40 9.78 -13.10 -0.89
C GLN A 40 10.34 -13.50 0.46
N ILE A 41 9.50 -13.98 1.38
CA ILE A 41 9.93 -14.51 2.68
C ILE A 41 10.91 -15.67 2.47
N TYR A 42 10.57 -16.63 1.61
CA TYR A 42 11.48 -17.74 1.31
C TYR A 42 12.83 -17.27 0.74
N LEU A 43 12.83 -16.23 -0.10
CA LEU A 43 14.09 -15.64 -0.60
C LEU A 43 14.87 -14.91 0.50
N GLN A 44 14.21 -14.20 1.41
CA GLN A 44 14.86 -13.57 2.56
C GLN A 44 15.56 -14.60 3.42
N GLU A 45 14.90 -15.72 3.73
CA GLU A 45 15.48 -16.83 4.49
C GLU A 45 16.72 -17.41 3.81
N LEU A 46 16.65 -17.70 2.50
CA LEU A 46 17.78 -18.24 1.74
C LEU A 46 18.98 -17.28 1.67
N LEU A 47 18.73 -15.97 1.70
CA LEU A 47 19.76 -14.94 1.64
C LEU A 47 20.23 -14.49 3.04
N GLY A 48 19.65 -15.02 4.12
CA GLY A 48 19.95 -14.60 5.49
C GLY A 48 19.55 -13.15 5.79
N LEU A 49 18.52 -12.65 5.12
CA LEU A 49 18.02 -11.29 5.26
C LEU A 49 16.86 -11.23 6.28
N PRO A 50 16.65 -10.07 6.95
CA PRO A 50 15.54 -9.91 7.88
C PRO A 50 14.18 -9.99 7.16
N THR A 51 13.19 -10.59 7.83
CA THR A 51 11.81 -10.61 7.36
C THR A 51 11.02 -9.46 7.98
N PRO A 52 10.48 -8.53 7.18
CA PRO A 52 9.67 -7.42 7.69
C PRO A 52 8.27 -7.90 8.08
N HIS A 53 7.56 -7.06 8.84
CA HIS A 53 6.13 -7.24 9.08
C HIS A 53 5.32 -6.83 7.84
N TYR A 54 4.36 -7.64 7.43
CA TYR A 54 3.54 -7.37 6.25
C TYR A 54 2.12 -6.97 6.64
N LEU A 55 1.63 -5.89 6.03
CA LEU A 55 0.23 -5.49 6.07
C LEU A 55 -0.30 -5.34 4.64
N HIS A 56 -1.37 -6.07 4.33
CA HIS A 56 -2.01 -6.03 3.02
C HIS A 56 -3.33 -5.25 3.09
N VAL A 57 -3.41 -4.12 2.39
CA VAL A 57 -4.62 -3.31 2.32
C VAL A 57 -5.54 -3.79 1.20
N PRO A 58 -6.88 -3.65 1.34
CA PRO A 58 -7.82 -4.03 0.29
C PRO A 58 -7.52 -3.31 -1.04
N VAL A 59 -7.84 -3.98 -2.14
CA VAL A 59 -7.71 -3.41 -3.48
C VAL A 59 -9.01 -2.71 -3.84
N VAL A 60 -8.92 -1.47 -4.34
CA VAL A 60 -10.09 -0.72 -4.81
C VAL A 60 -10.66 -1.39 -6.05
N THR A 61 -11.97 -1.56 -6.10
CA THR A 61 -12.71 -2.13 -7.23
C THR A 61 -13.72 -1.14 -7.80
N ASN A 62 -14.06 -1.27 -9.08
CA ASN A 62 -15.16 -0.52 -9.70
C ASN A 62 -16.53 -1.10 -9.27
N ALA A 63 -17.61 -0.51 -9.79
CA ALA A 63 -18.98 -0.94 -9.48
C ALA A 63 -19.27 -2.40 -9.89
N ASP A 64 -18.55 -2.91 -10.90
CA ASP A 64 -18.67 -4.28 -11.40
C ASP A 64 -17.76 -5.27 -10.63
N GLY A 65 -17.04 -4.80 -9.61
CA GLY A 65 -16.14 -5.61 -8.79
C GLY A 65 -14.76 -5.86 -9.40
N GLU A 66 -14.46 -5.25 -10.54
CA GLU A 66 -13.15 -5.37 -11.18
C GLU A 66 -12.14 -4.46 -10.48
N LYS A 67 -10.87 -4.90 -10.40
CA LYS A 67 -9.78 -4.09 -9.86
C LYS A 67 -9.72 -2.75 -10.61
N LEU A 68 -9.75 -1.66 -9.86
CA LEU A 68 -9.63 -0.33 -10.42
C LEU A 68 -8.22 -0.16 -11.02
N SER A 69 -8.17 0.16 -12.30
CA SER A 69 -6.96 0.25 -13.11
C SER A 69 -7.16 1.32 -14.18
N LYS A 70 -6.08 1.72 -14.86
CA LYS A 70 -6.17 2.67 -15.99
C LYS A 70 -7.12 2.18 -17.09
N GLN A 71 -7.25 0.86 -17.26
CA GLN A 71 -8.15 0.27 -18.25
C GLN A 71 -9.61 0.24 -17.77
N THR A 72 -9.83 0.19 -16.46
CA THR A 72 -11.15 0.08 -15.81
C THR A 72 -11.60 1.41 -15.19
N GLY A 73 -11.07 2.54 -15.69
CA GLY A 73 -11.56 3.88 -15.35
C GLY A 73 -10.86 4.59 -14.19
N ALA A 74 -9.68 4.13 -13.74
CA ALA A 74 -8.88 4.89 -12.78
C ALA A 74 -8.41 6.22 -13.39
N LEU A 75 -8.97 7.32 -12.90
CA LEU A 75 -8.51 8.67 -13.24
C LEU A 75 -7.10 8.89 -12.69
N ALA A 76 -6.24 9.52 -13.48
CA ALA A 76 -4.95 9.98 -13.00
C ALA A 76 -5.16 11.24 -12.15
N PHE A 77 -4.41 11.37 -11.05
CA PHE A 77 -4.34 12.64 -10.33
C PHE A 77 -3.53 13.63 -11.16
N ASP A 78 -4.11 14.77 -11.50
CA ASP A 78 -3.37 15.88 -12.11
C ASP A 78 -2.58 16.64 -11.02
N ARG A 79 -1.47 17.27 -11.39
CA ARG A 79 -0.47 17.89 -10.51
C ARG A 79 -0.90 19.21 -9.84
N GLY A 80 -2.17 19.62 -9.93
CA GLY A 80 -2.61 20.85 -9.27
C GLY A 80 -4.02 21.36 -9.56
N ASP A 81 -4.70 20.87 -10.59
CA ASP A 81 -6.00 21.43 -11.00
C ASP A 81 -7.22 20.78 -10.33
N ASN A 82 -7.05 19.56 -9.79
CA ASN A 82 -8.14 18.79 -9.18
C ASN A 82 -8.18 18.95 -7.67
N ASP A 83 -9.38 18.89 -7.10
CA ASP A 83 -9.59 18.89 -5.66
C ASP A 83 -9.22 17.53 -5.05
N VAL A 84 -7.92 17.25 -4.98
CA VAL A 84 -7.35 15.97 -4.52
C VAL A 84 -7.83 15.61 -3.11
N LEU A 85 -8.12 16.61 -2.26
CA LEU A 85 -8.64 16.36 -0.93
C LEU A 85 -9.98 15.65 -0.98
N HIS A 86 -10.93 16.21 -1.72
CA HIS A 86 -12.30 15.71 -1.79
C HIS A 86 -12.45 14.55 -2.78
N GLU A 87 -11.67 14.52 -3.85
CA GLU A 87 -11.75 13.49 -4.90
C GLU A 87 -10.97 12.21 -4.58
N ALA A 88 -9.91 12.30 -3.77
CA ALA A 88 -8.98 11.18 -3.57
C ALA A 88 -8.73 10.86 -2.10
N LEU A 89 -8.29 11.85 -1.32
CA LEU A 89 -7.78 11.62 0.03
C LEU A 89 -8.89 11.21 1.01
N ILE A 90 -10.01 11.95 1.03
CA ILE A 90 -11.16 11.61 1.88
C ILE A 90 -11.77 10.25 1.47
N PRO A 91 -12.05 9.96 0.18
CA PRO A 91 -12.52 8.65 -0.25
C PRO A 91 -11.54 7.51 0.08
N ALA A 92 -10.23 7.72 -0.09
CA ALA A 92 -9.23 6.72 0.26
C ALA A 92 -9.20 6.43 1.78
N ALA A 93 -9.29 7.46 2.62
CA ALA A 93 -9.37 7.29 4.07
C ALA A 93 -10.63 6.50 4.47
N GLN A 94 -11.78 6.80 3.87
CA GLN A 94 -13.02 6.07 4.10
C GLN A 94 -12.94 4.61 3.64
N PHE A 95 -12.37 4.37 2.44
CA PHE A 95 -12.13 3.02 1.92
C PHE A 95 -11.21 2.20 2.83
N LEU A 96 -10.17 2.85 3.37
CA LEU A 96 -9.30 2.26 4.37
C LEU A 96 -9.95 2.17 5.75
N GLY A 97 -11.22 2.54 5.91
CA GLY A 97 -11.96 2.47 7.17
C GLY A 97 -11.39 3.37 8.27
N LEU A 98 -10.86 4.54 7.90
CA LEU A 98 -10.39 5.56 8.84
C LEU A 98 -11.54 6.51 9.17
N SER A 99 -11.82 6.67 10.46
CA SER A 99 -12.82 7.61 10.94
C SER A 99 -12.18 8.97 11.14
N LEU A 100 -12.47 9.92 10.24
CA LEU A 100 -11.97 11.29 10.34
C LEU A 100 -13.07 12.20 10.91
N PRO A 101 -12.78 13.01 11.95
CA PRO A 101 -13.72 14.03 12.41
C PRO A 101 -13.90 15.10 11.32
N LEU A 102 -15.15 15.50 11.07
CA LEU A 102 -15.50 16.52 10.08
C LEU A 102 -15.71 17.90 10.73
N PRO A 103 -15.46 19.01 10.00
CA PRO A 103 -15.04 19.08 8.60
C PRO A 103 -13.53 18.90 8.41
N VAL A 104 -13.13 18.30 7.29
CA VAL A 104 -11.75 18.31 6.80
C VAL A 104 -11.67 19.36 5.70
N THR A 105 -10.94 20.45 5.96
CA THR A 105 -10.98 21.67 5.12
C THR A 105 -9.75 21.85 4.23
N ASP A 106 -8.65 21.17 4.52
CA ASP A 106 -7.40 21.26 3.78
C ASP A 106 -6.55 19.98 3.94
N ILE A 107 -5.55 19.83 3.07
CA ILE A 107 -4.65 18.68 3.03
C ILE A 107 -3.79 18.54 4.30
N PRO A 108 -3.20 19.60 4.89
CA PRO A 108 -2.49 19.50 6.17
C PRO A 108 -3.36 18.95 7.30
N THR A 109 -4.60 19.45 7.42
CA THR A 109 -5.58 19.00 8.42
C THR A 109 -5.95 17.54 8.19
N PHE A 110 -6.18 17.16 6.93
CA PHE A 110 -6.40 15.76 6.55
C PHE A 110 -5.27 14.85 7.05
N TRP A 111 -4.00 15.18 6.78
CA TRP A 111 -2.88 14.33 7.17
C TRP A 111 -2.74 14.21 8.68
N SER A 112 -2.90 15.32 9.41
CA SER A 112 -2.87 15.31 10.88
C SER A 112 -3.92 14.36 11.45
N MET A 113 -5.16 14.44 10.95
CA MET A 113 -6.27 13.58 11.38
C MET A 113 -6.09 12.12 10.94
N ALA A 114 -5.67 11.87 9.69
CA ALA A 114 -5.49 10.54 9.14
C ALA A 114 -4.37 9.75 9.85
N ILE A 115 -3.26 10.42 10.19
CA ILE A 115 -2.18 9.81 10.97
C ILE A 115 -2.68 9.39 12.35
N HIS A 116 -3.50 10.25 13.00
CA HIS A 116 -4.09 9.93 14.30
C HIS A 116 -5.04 8.72 14.20
N ALA A 117 -6.00 8.76 13.27
CA ALA A 117 -6.95 7.68 13.06
C ALA A 117 -6.27 6.35 12.69
N TRP A 118 -5.19 6.40 11.90
CA TRP A 118 -4.38 5.23 11.58
C TRP A 118 -3.73 4.61 12.82
N LYS A 119 -3.17 5.44 13.71
CA LYS A 119 -2.56 4.98 14.96
C LYS A 119 -3.58 4.25 15.84
N GLU A 120 -4.78 4.80 15.98
CA GLU A 120 -5.86 4.15 16.74
C GLU A 120 -6.28 2.82 16.12
N LYS A 121 -6.40 2.79 14.78
CA LYS A 121 -6.73 1.58 14.04
C LYS A 121 -5.69 0.48 14.24
N LEU A 122 -4.39 0.79 14.15
CA LEU A 122 -3.32 -0.18 14.39
C LEU A 122 -3.39 -0.78 15.80
N VAL A 123 -3.64 0.03 16.83
CA VAL A 123 -3.81 -0.46 18.21
C VAL A 123 -5.00 -1.40 18.35
N CYS A 124 -6.07 -1.19 17.58
CA CYS A 124 -7.23 -2.09 17.57
C CYS A 124 -6.93 -3.42 16.83
N MET A 125 -6.10 -3.38 15.78
CA MET A 125 -5.72 -4.55 14.99
C MET A 125 -4.78 -5.48 15.75
N ASP A 126 -3.85 -4.94 16.55
CA ASP A 126 -2.87 -5.71 17.33
C ASP A 126 -3.48 -6.44 18.55
N ARG A 127 -4.74 -6.13 18.90
CA ARG A 127 -5.48 -6.76 20.01
C ARG A 127 -6.36 -7.94 19.57
N ARG A 128 -6.37 -8.31 18.30
CA ARG A 128 -7.13 -9.45 17.75
C ARG A 128 -6.20 -10.58 17.38
#